data_AF-A0A3D4USL5-F1
#
_entry.id   AF-A0A3D4USL5-F1
#
_cell.length_a   1.000
_cell.length_b   1.000
_cell.length_c   1.000
_cell.angle_alpha   90.00
_cell.angle_beta   90.00
_cell.angle_gamma   90.00
#
_symmetry.space_group_name_H-M   'P 1'
#
loop_
_entity.id
_entity.type
_entity.pdbx_description
1 polymer ?
#
loop_
_entity_poly.entity_id
_entity_poly.type
_entity_poly.pdbx_seq_one_letter_code
_entity_poly.pdbx_strand_id
1 'polypeptide(L)' 'TVAAGALIIQEAGGLVTDWNNGEDWLFGKSIIAGNADMVQFLQTQINQHFK' A
#
# COMPACT_ATOMS: atom_id res chain seq x y z
N THR A 1 -0.89 -15.47 3.22
CA THR A 1 -1.42 -14.69 4.36
C THR A 1 -1.55 -13.21 4.03
N VAL A 2 -0.56 -12.58 3.39
CA VAL A 2 -0.63 -11.16 2.96
C VAL A 2 -1.85 -10.84 2.08
N ALA A 3 -2.16 -11.68 1.08
CA ALA A 3 -3.32 -11.47 0.21
C ALA A 3 -4.67 -11.44 0.97
N ALA A 4 -4.82 -12.25 2.02
CA ALA A 4 -6.04 -12.25 2.83
C ALA A 4 -6.16 -10.99 3.69
N GLY A 5 -5.04 -10.47 4.21
CA GLY A 5 -5.02 -9.20 4.94
C GLY A 5 -5.37 -8.01 4.04
N ALA A 6 -4.83 -8.01 2.81
CA ALA A 6 -5.15 -7.00 1.81
C ALA A 6 -6.66 -6.99 1.47
N LEU A 7 -7.27 -8.16 1.32
CA LEU A 7 -8.71 -8.28 1.09
C LEU A 7 -9.53 -7.63 2.21
N ILE A 8 -9.19 -7.90 3.48
CA ILE A 8 -9.89 -7.29 4.63
C ILE A 8 -9.81 -5.76 4.60
N ILE A 9 -8.64 -5.21 4.26
CA ILE A 9 -8.44 -3.76 4.18
C ILE A 9 -9.28 -3.17 3.04
N GLN A 10 -9.31 -3.82 1.87
CA GLN A 10 -10.10 -3.39 0.72
C GLN A 10 -11.61 -3.44 1.01
N GLU A 11 -12.09 -4.51 1.63
CA GLU A 11 -13.51 -4.63 2.05
C GLU A 11 -13.91 -3.58 3.11
N ALA A 12 -12.95 -3.12 3.92
CA ALA A 12 -13.13 -2.01 4.87
C ALA A 12 -13.06 -0.62 4.20
N GLY A 13 -12.91 -0.54 2.88
CA GLY A 13 -12.78 0.71 2.12
C GLY A 13 -11.37 1.32 2.14
N GLY A 14 -10.37 0.54 2.57
CA GLY A 14 -8.95 0.91 2.50
C GLY A 14 -8.34 0.68 1.11
N LEU A 15 -7.15 1.22 0.93
CA LEU A 15 -6.31 1.06 -0.25
C LEU A 15 -5.14 0.13 0.07
N VAL A 16 -4.70 -0.62 -0.94
CA VAL A 16 -3.51 -1.48 -0.91
C VAL A 16 -2.73 -1.26 -2.20
N THR A 17 -1.47 -0.87 -2.10
CA THR A 17 -0.62 -0.52 -3.25
C THR A 17 0.86 -0.74 -2.96
N ASP A 18 1.70 -0.73 -3.99
CA ASP A 18 3.16 -0.74 -3.86
C ASP A 18 3.70 0.69 -3.63
N TRP A 19 5.02 0.83 -3.51
CA TRP A 19 5.62 2.16 -3.29
C TRP A 19 5.43 3.14 -4.45
N ASN A 20 5.18 2.64 -5.67
CA ASN A 20 4.96 3.40 -6.89
C ASN A 20 3.47 3.64 -7.21
N ASN A 21 2.58 3.36 -6.26
CA ASN A 21 1.13 3.46 -6.44
C ASN A 21 0.58 2.44 -7.44
N GLY A 22 1.29 1.33 -7.63
CA GLY A 22 0.95 0.25 -8.54
C GLY A 22 0.27 -0.94 -7.87
N GLU A 23 0.02 -1.96 -8.68
CA GLU A 23 -0.64 -3.21 -8.28
C GLU A 23 0.36 -4.34 -7.96
N ASP A 24 1.67 -4.11 -8.09
CA ASP A 24 2.69 -5.13 -7.84
C ASP A 24 2.98 -5.30 -6.34
N TRP A 25 2.03 -4.93 -5.46
CA TRP A 25 2.21 -5.00 -4.02
C TRP A 25 2.27 -6.43 -3.48
N LEU A 26 1.71 -7.39 -4.23
CA LEU A 26 1.67 -8.80 -3.83
C LEU A 26 2.98 -9.53 -4.12
N PHE A 27 3.69 -9.15 -5.18
CA PHE A 27 4.91 -9.84 -5.65
C PHE A 27 6.16 -8.93 -5.61
N GLY A 28 6.00 -7.62 -5.77
CA GLY A 28 7.03 -6.58 -5.85
C GLY A 28 7.73 -6.21 -4.53
N LYS A 29 7.68 -7.09 -3.51
CA LYS A 29 8.39 -6.97 -2.21
C LYS A 29 8.15 -5.66 -1.44
N SER A 30 7.16 -4.87 -1.84
CA SER A 30 6.81 -3.60 -1.24
C SER A 30 5.29 -3.47 -1.17
N ILE A 31 4.77 -3.01 -0.04
CA ILE A 31 3.34 -2.89 0.20
C ILE A 31 3.07 -1.71 1.12
N ILE A 32 2.02 -0.96 0.81
CA ILE A 32 1.43 0.11 1.62
C ILE A 32 -0.06 -0.23 1.69
N ALA A 33 -0.63 -0.28 2.89
CA ALA A 33 -2.03 -0.59 3.08
C ALA A 33 -2.64 0.25 4.21
N GLY A 34 -3.82 0.81 4.01
CA GLY A 34 -4.49 1.69 4.97
C GLY A 34 -5.62 2.51 4.35
N ASN A 35 -6.10 3.55 5.04
CA ASN A 35 -7.02 4.51 4.42
C ASN A 35 -6.28 5.40 3.38
N ALA A 36 -7.04 6.15 2.57
CA ALA A 36 -6.46 6.96 1.50
C ALA A 36 -5.40 7.97 2.00
N ASP A 37 -5.71 8.68 3.09
CA ASP A 37 -4.81 9.70 3.65
C ASP A 37 -3.47 9.11 4.11
N MET A 38 -3.51 7.96 4.79
CA MET A 38 -2.30 7.29 5.27
C MET A 38 -1.48 6.69 4.14
N VAL A 39 -2.12 6.10 3.14
CA VAL A 39 -1.42 5.56 1.96
C VAL A 39 -0.70 6.69 1.22
N GLN A 40 -1.37 7.82 1.00
CA GLN A 40 -0.77 8.98 0.35
C GLN A 40 0.38 9.59 1.19
N PHE A 41 0.20 9.69 2.51
CA PHE A 41 1.24 10.18 3.40
C PHE A 41 2.49 9.30 3.34
N LEU A 42 2.33 7.99 3.52
CA LEU A 42 3.44 7.03 3.50
C LEU A 42 4.14 7.03 2.15
N GLN A 43 3.39 7.09 1.05
CA GLN A 43 3.95 7.18 -0.29
C GLN A 43 4.80 8.44 -0.48
N THR A 44 4.39 9.57 0.07
CA THR A 44 5.18 10.81 0.06
C THR A 44 6.48 10.63 0.84
N GLN A 45 6.42 10.06 2.05
CA GLN A 45 7.60 9.83 2.89
C GLN A 45 8.58 8.83 2.26
N ILE A 46 8.06 7.75 1.68
CA ILE A 46 8.87 6.73 0.99
C ILE A 46 9.59 7.35 -0.20
N ASN A 47 8.89 8.11 -1.05
CA ASN A 47 9.51 8.79 -2.19
C ASN A 47 10.56 9.82 -1.79
N GLN A 48 10.47 10.41 -0.59
CA GLN A 48 11.44 11.40 -0.10
C GLN A 48 12.72 10.77 0.48
N HIS A 49 12.64 9.56 1.04
CA HIS A 49 13.73 8.98 1.83
C HIS A 49 14.34 7.70 1.23
N PHE A 50 13.62 7.00 0.34
CA PHE A 50 14.04 5.71 -0.22
C PHE A 50 14.18 5.73 -1.74
N LYS A 51 14.02 6.88 -2.37
CA LYS A 51 14.18 7.08 -3.82
C LYS A 51 15.43 7.88 -4.15
#